data_AF-A0A954SVK1-F1
#
_entry.id   AF-A0A954SVK1-F1
#
_cell.length_a   1.000
_cell.length_b   1.000
_cell.length_c   1.000
_cell.angle_alpha   90.00
_cell.angle_beta   90.00
_cell.angle_gamma   90.00
#
_symmetry.space_group_name_H-M   'P 1'
#
loop_
_entity.id
_entity.type
_entity.pdbx_description
1 polymer ?
#
loop_
_entity_poly.entity_id
_entity_poly.type
_entity_poly.pdbx_seq_one_letter_code
_entity_poly.pdbx_strand_id
1 'polypeptide(L)'
;MLFLLGILLIAGVICGLVGWIWTVVIAFMNEEYGWGIASLICGIAALVYAGMDMSERKIPLILMGISVISNIVGQAVLMSLEA
;
A
#
# COMPACT_ATOMS: atom_id res chain seq x y z
N MET A 1 24.16 0.95 7.67
CA MET A 1 23.02 0.10 8.07
C MET A 1 21.74 0.92 8.24
N LEU A 2 21.70 1.92 9.14
CA LEU A 2 20.54 2.81 9.32
C LEU A 2 20.10 3.54 8.03
N PHE A 3 21.06 3.99 7.21
CA PHE A 3 20.76 4.64 5.94
C PHE A 3 19.98 3.74 4.95
N LEU A 4 20.40 2.47 4.80
CA LEU A 4 19.70 1.48 3.96
C LEU A 4 18.29 1.18 4.48
N LEU A 5 18.13 1.11 5.80
CA LEU A 5 16.85 0.86 6.45
C LEU A 5 15.89 2.06 6.28
N GLY A 6 16.41 3.30 6.36
CA GLY A 6 15.66 4.50 6.03
C GLY A 6 15.17 4.50 4.58
N ILE A 7 16.02 4.12 3.62
CA ILE A 7 15.62 3.99 2.21
C ILE A 7 14.52 2.93 2.04
N LEU A 8 14.64 1.77 2.68
CA LEU A 8 13.63 0.70 2.61
C LEU A 8 12.26 1.20 3.11
N LEU A 9 12.23 1.88 4.26
CA LEU A 9 11.00 2.42 4.84
C LEU A 9 10.37 3.48 3.94
N ILE A 10 11.17 4.41 3.42
CA ILE A 10 10.69 5.46 2.51
C ILE A 10 10.16 4.85 1.21
N ALA A 11 10.89 3.91 0.61
CA ALA A 11 10.44 3.20 -0.59
C ALA A 11 9.13 2.45 -0.33
N GLY A 12 9.01 1.79 0.82
CA GLY A 12 7.77 1.15 1.26
C GLY A 12 6.60 2.13 1.33
N VAL A 13 6.78 3.29 1.95
CA VAL A 13 5.73 4.33 2.03
C VAL A 13 5.33 4.83 0.63
N ILE A 14 6.31 5.11 -0.24
CA ILE A 14 6.03 5.56 -1.61
C ILE A 14 5.24 4.50 -2.39
N CYS A 15 5.66 3.23 -2.34
CA CYS A 15 4.91 2.14 -2.98
C CYS A 15 3.47 2.04 -2.45
N GLY A 16 3.27 2.20 -1.15
CA GLY A 16 1.94 2.17 -0.53
C GLY A 16 1.04 3.30 -1.01
N LEU A 17 1.56 4.53 -1.05
CA LEU A 17 0.83 5.69 -1.56
C LEU A 17 0.49 5.55 -3.04
N VAL A 18 1.44 5.11 -3.86
CA VAL A 18 1.21 4.89 -5.30
C VAL A 18 0.16 3.80 -5.49
N GLY A 19 0.25 2.67 -4.78
CA GLY A 19 -0.74 1.59 -4.84
C GLY A 19 -2.13 2.04 -4.41
N TRP A 20 -2.24 2.83 -3.35
CA TRP A 20 -3.51 3.38 -2.89
C TRP A 20 -4.09 4.36 -3.91
N ILE A 21 -3.34 5.36 -4.36
CA ILE A 21 -3.81 6.35 -5.35
C ILE A 21 -4.28 5.63 -6.62
N TRP A 22 -3.50 4.66 -7.09
CA TRP A 22 -3.87 3.86 -8.27
C TRP A 22 -5.20 3.13 -8.05
N THR A 23 -5.39 2.53 -6.88
CA THR A 23 -6.66 1.87 -6.52
C THR A 23 -7.85 2.82 -6.60
N VAL A 24 -7.69 4.03 -6.05
CA VAL A 24 -8.72 5.08 -6.10
C VAL A 24 -9.02 5.49 -7.54
N VAL A 25 -7.98 5.68 -8.36
CA VAL A 25 -8.13 6.02 -9.78
C VAL A 25 -8.90 4.95 -10.53
N ILE A 26 -8.55 3.67 -10.36
CA ILE A 26 -9.29 2.55 -10.99
C ILE A 26 -10.75 2.54 -10.54
N ALA A 27 -11.03 2.78 -9.25
CA ALA A 27 -12.40 2.82 -8.75
C ALA A 27 -13.25 3.89 -9.42
N PHE A 28 -12.70 5.08 -9.63
CA PHE A 28 -13.41 6.14 -10.36
C PHE A 28 -13.47 5.89 -11.87
N MET A 29 -12.46 5.25 -12.46
CA MET A 29 -12.46 4.89 -13.89
C MET A 29 -13.51 3.83 -14.23
N ASN A 30 -13.76 2.88 -13.34
CA ASN A 30 -14.76 1.81 -13.54
C ASN A 30 -16.18 2.23 -13.09
N GLU A 31 -16.41 3.53 -12.83
CA GLU A 31 -17.69 4.08 -12.33
C GLU A 31 -18.13 3.50 -10.96
N GLU A 32 -17.21 2.89 -10.20
CA GLU A 32 -17.43 2.31 -8.88
C GLU A 32 -17.26 3.37 -7.77
N TYR A 33 -18.01 4.48 -7.88
CA TYR A 33 -17.87 5.68 -7.03
C TYR A 33 -17.92 5.40 -5.52
N GLY A 34 -18.76 4.44 -5.09
CA GLY A 34 -18.86 4.06 -3.68
C GLY A 34 -17.53 3.53 -3.12
N TRP A 35 -16.83 2.70 -3.90
CA TRP A 35 -15.52 2.19 -3.53
C TRP A 35 -14.43 3.25 -3.65
N GLY A 36 -14.52 4.16 -4.64
CA GLY A 36 -13.60 5.29 -4.76
C GLY A 36 -13.64 6.20 -3.53
N ILE A 37 -14.85 6.58 -3.09
CA ILE A 37 -15.05 7.41 -1.89
C ILE A 37 -14.64 6.64 -0.62
N ALA A 38 -15.05 5.37 -0.48
CA ALA A 38 -14.67 4.56 0.67
C ALA A 38 -13.14 4.42 0.79
N SER A 39 -12.46 4.22 -0.34
CA SER A 39 -11.00 4.13 -0.42
C SER A 39 -10.30 5.43 -0.04
N LEU A 40 -10.88 6.60 -0.33
CA LEU A 40 -10.33 7.90 0.09
C LEU A 40 -10.43 8.12 1.60
N ILE A 41 -11.54 7.69 2.21
CA ILE A 41 -11.79 7.86 3.65
C ILE A 41 -10.99 6.83 4.44
N CYS A 42 -10.88 5.60 3.93
CA CYS A 42 -10.31 4.48 4.64
C CYS A 42 -9.39 3.65 3.73
N GLY A 43 -8.09 3.65 4.02
CA GLY A 43 -7.12 2.83 3.27
C GLY A 43 -7.40 1.33 3.34
N ILE A 44 -8.11 0.85 4.38
CA ILE A 44 -8.56 -0.56 4.47
C ILE A 44 -9.59 -0.86 3.37
N ALA A 45 -10.48 0.08 3.05
CA ALA A 45 -11.44 -0.11 1.96
C ALA A 45 -10.73 -0.21 0.61
N ALA A 46 -9.63 0.52 0.41
CA ALA A 46 -8.80 0.39 -0.79
C ALA A 46 -8.17 -1.01 -0.91
N LEU A 47 -7.68 -1.57 0.20
CA LEU A 47 -7.16 -2.94 0.23
C LEU A 47 -8.22 -3.99 -0.10
N VAL A 48 -9.41 -3.88 0.51
CA VAL A 48 -10.53 -4.79 0.22
C VAL A 48 -10.93 -4.69 -1.25
N TYR A 49 -11.10 -3.46 -1.75
CA TYR A 49 -11.44 -3.21 -3.16
C TYR A 49 -10.42 -3.77 -4.14
N ALA A 50 -9.13 -3.57 -3.88
CA ALA A 50 -8.05 -4.11 -4.69
C ALA A 50 -7.96 -5.65 -4.61
N GLY A 51 -8.41 -6.25 -3.51
CA GLY A 51 -8.47 -7.71 -3.33
C GLY A 51 -9.69 -8.40 -3.96
N MET A 52 -10.77 -7.67 -4.25
CA MET A 52 -12.00 -8.24 -4.81
C MET A 52 -11.87 -8.68 -6.27
N ASP A 53 -11.04 -7.99 -7.07
CA ASP A 53 -10.78 -8.36 -8.45
C ASP A 53 -9.28 -8.28 -8.79
N MET A 54 -8.61 -9.43 -8.65
CA MET A 54 -7.18 -9.55 -8.92
C MET A 54 -6.82 -9.48 -10.42
N SER A 55 -7.78 -9.53 -11.34
CA SER A 55 -7.50 -9.42 -12.78
C SER A 55 -6.96 -8.03 -13.13
N GLU A 56 -7.71 -7.00 -12.74
CA GLU A 56 -7.40 -5.60 -13.03
C GLU A 56 -6.57 -4.92 -11.93
N ARG A 57 -6.75 -5.33 -10.67
CA ARG A 57 -6.27 -4.57 -9.50
C ARG A 57 -5.03 -5.20 -8.83
N LYS A 58 -4.42 -6.23 -9.45
CA LYS A 58 -3.20 -6.89 -8.91
C LYS A 58 -2.03 -5.95 -8.70
N ILE A 59 -1.79 -5.01 -9.63
CA ILE A 59 -0.63 -4.10 -9.56
C ILE A 59 -0.73 -3.20 -8.31
N PRO A 60 -1.84 -2.46 -8.12
CA PRO A 60 -2.00 -1.66 -6.90
C PRO A 60 -1.96 -2.52 -5.63
N LEU A 61 -2.56 -3.71 -5.65
CA LEU A 61 -2.54 -4.63 -4.51
C LEU A 61 -1.11 -5.06 -4.13
N ILE A 62 -0.29 -5.42 -5.11
CA ILE A 62 1.10 -5.81 -4.89
C ILE A 62 1.92 -4.64 -4.34
N LEU A 63 1.73 -3.43 -4.88
CA LEU A 63 2.41 -2.23 -4.38
C LEU A 63 2.07 -1.93 -2.92
N MET A 64 0.79 -2.04 -2.55
CA MET A 64 0.36 -1.93 -1.15
C MET A 64 0.93 -3.07 -0.29
N GLY A 65 1.00 -4.29 -0.80
CA GLY A 65 1.62 -5.42 -0.12
C GLY A 65 3.12 -5.23 0.15
N ILE A 66 3.87 -4.74 -0.83
CA ILE A 66 5.30 -4.40 -0.69
C ILE A 66 5.48 -3.33 0.39
N SER A 67 4.58 -2.35 0.45
CA SER A 67 4.58 -1.32 1.50
C SER A 67 4.46 -1.93 2.90
N VAL A 68 3.49 -2.82 3.09
CA VAL A 68 3.26 -3.51 4.37
C VAL A 68 4.47 -4.34 4.76
N ILE A 69 4.99 -5.16 3.85
CA ILE A 69 6.16 -6.01 4.10
C ILE A 69 7.39 -5.16 4.45
N SER A 70 7.66 -4.11 3.67
CA SER A 70 8.81 -3.21 3.91
C SER A 70 8.73 -2.54 5.28
N ASN A 71 7.52 -2.12 5.70
CA ASN A 71 7.31 -1.52 7.02
C ASN A 71 7.49 -2.54 8.15
N ILE A 72 6.92 -3.74 8.03
CA ILE A 72 7.06 -4.79 9.05
C ILE A 72 8.53 -5.19 9.21
N VAL A 73 9.23 -5.44 8.10
CA VAL A 73 10.65 -5.82 8.11
C VAL A 73 11.50 -4.67 8.66
N GLY A 74 11.27 -3.44 8.22
CA GLY A 74 12.01 -2.28 8.70
C GLY A 74 11.86 -2.06 10.20
N GLN A 75 10.64 -2.18 10.73
CA GLN A 75 10.36 -2.06 12.17
C GLN A 75 10.96 -3.22 12.98
N ALA A 76 10.86 -4.45 12.48
CA ALA A 76 11.47 -5.62 13.13
C ALA A 76 12.98 -5.47 13.29
N VAL A 77 13.65 -4.96 12.24
CA VAL A 77 15.09 -4.70 12.30
C VAL A 77 15.41 -3.53 13.22
N LEU A 78 14.62 -2.46 13.23
CA LEU A 78 14.80 -1.35 14.19
C LEU A 78 14.72 -1.84 15.64
N MET A 79 13.71 -2.63 15.99
CA MET A 79 13.58 -3.21 17.34
C MET A 79 14.77 -4.09 17.72
N SER A 80 15.36 -4.82 16.77
CA SER A 80 16.56 -5.63 17.02
C SER A 80 17.84 -4.81 17.25
N LEU A 81 17.86 -3.54 16.85
CA LEU A 81 19.00 -2.64 17.07
C LEU A 81 18.91 -1.89 18.41
N GLU A 82 17.71 -1.81 19.00
CA GLU A 82 17.46 -1.17 20.30
C GLU A 82 17.53 -2.16 21.48
N ALA A 83 17.54 -3.47 21.21
CA ALA A 83 17.63 -4.56 22.19
C ALA A 83 19.08 -4.96 22.52
#